data_AF-A0A3D3F1L5-F1
#
_entry.id   AF-A0A3D3F1L5-F1
#
_cell.length_a   1.000
_cell.length_b   1.000
_cell.length_c   1.000
_cell.angle_alpha   90.00
_cell.angle_beta   90.00
_cell.angle_gamma   90.00
#
_symmetry.space_group_name_H-M   'P 1'
#
loop_
_entity.id
_entity.type
_entity.pdbx_description
1 polymer ?
#
loop_
_entity_poly.entity_id
_entity_poly.type
_entity_poly.pdbx_seq_one_letter_code
_entity_poly.pdbx_strand_id
1 'polypeptide(L)' 'VDYSKYKDWPDFGNLESGLLLLQDHGDEVWFQNIKIKELD' A
#
# COMPACT_ATOMS: atom_id res chain seq x y z
N VAL A 1 -13.97 3.71 -7.47
CA VAL A 1 -14.00 3.80 -6.00
C VAL A 1 -15.41 3.56 -5.46
N ASP A 2 -16.42 4.08 -6.15
CA ASP A 2 -17.84 4.14 -5.76
C ASP A 2 -18.50 2.83 -5.27
N TYR A 3 -18.04 1.66 -5.73
CA TYR A 3 -18.58 0.35 -5.30
C TYR A 3 -17.55 -0.49 -4.52
N SER A 4 -16.68 0.15 -3.74
CA SER A 4 -15.63 -0.54 -2.97
C SER A 4 -15.69 -0.21 -1.49
N LYS A 5 -14.93 -0.96 -0.67
CA LYS A 5 -14.70 -0.62 0.74
C LYS A 5 -14.07 0.77 0.95
N TYR A 6 -13.52 1.36 -0.11
CA TYR A 6 -12.85 2.64 -0.09
C TYR A 6 -13.72 3.80 -0.60
N LYS A 7 -15.01 3.56 -0.89
CA LYS A 7 -15.91 4.54 -1.51
C LYS A 7 -16.00 5.89 -0.79
N ASP A 8 -15.84 5.88 0.53
CA ASP A 8 -15.98 7.06 1.38
C ASP A 8 -14.64 7.81 1.57
N TRP A 9 -13.56 7.37 0.90
CA TRP A 9 -12.25 8.00 0.96
C TRP A 9 -11.99 8.80 -0.32
N PRO A 10 -12.15 10.15 -0.27
CA PRO A 10 -11.82 11.00 -1.40
C PRO A 10 -10.36 10.78 -1.82
N ASP A 11 -10.12 10.77 -3.13
CA ASP A 11 -8.79 10.59 -3.73
C ASP A 11 -8.08 9.27 -3.41
N PHE A 12 -8.81 8.25 -2.95
CA PHE A 12 -8.26 6.92 -2.74
C PHE A 12 -7.61 6.38 -4.03
N GLY A 13 -6.30 6.16 -3.99
CA GLY A 13 -5.51 5.63 -5.10
C GLY A 13 -5.12 6.66 -6.17
N ASN A 14 -5.39 7.96 -5.95
CA ASN A 14 -5.07 9.01 -6.93
C ASN A 14 -3.70 9.69 -6.71
N LEU A 15 -3.02 9.42 -5.59
CA LEU A 15 -1.71 10.03 -5.31
C LEU A 15 -0.63 9.41 -6.20
N GLU A 16 0.21 10.25 -6.81
CA GLU A 16 1.34 9.82 -7.65
C GLU A 16 2.45 9.14 -6.84
N SER A 17 2.55 9.46 -5.55
CA SER A 17 3.54 8.90 -4.63
C SER A 17 2.94 8.62 -3.26
N GLY A 18 3.57 7.73 -2.51
CA GLY A 18 3.10 7.32 -1.20
C GLY A 18 4.07 6.39 -0.49
N LEU A 19 3.66 5.91 0.68
CA LEU A 19 4.43 4.95 1.47
C LEU A 19 4.25 3.53 0.93
N LEU A 20 5.30 2.72 1.04
CA LEU A 20 5.21 1.28 0.84
C LEU A 20 4.71 0.63 2.13
N LEU A 21 3.79 -0.33 1.99
CA LEU A 21 3.18 -1.00 3.12
C LEU A 21 3.46 -2.50 3.05
N LEU A 22 3.95 -3.05 4.16
CA LEU A 22 4.01 -4.49 4.41
C LEU A 22 2.92 -4.81 5.42
N GLN A 23 1.98 -5.66 5.04
CA GLN A 23 0.88 -6.05 5.91
C GLN A 23 1.12 -7.46 6.44
N ASP A 24 0.76 -7.65 7.71
CA ASP A 24 0.39 -8.95 8.27
C ASP A 24 -1.12 -8.92 8.59
N HIS A 25 -1.78 -10.08 8.50
CA HIS A 25 -3.20 -10.26 8.76
C HIS A 25 -3.46 -11.27 9.90
N GLY A 26 -2.55 -11.36 10.88
CA GLY A 26 -2.79 -12.03 12.17
C GLY A 26 -1.91 -13.25 12.45
N ASP A 27 -0.85 -13.47 11.67
CA ASP A 27 0.05 -14.61 11.82
C ASP A 27 1.53 -14.14 11.85
N GLU A 28 2.46 -15.04 12.19
CA GLU A 28 3.87 -14.69 12.27
C GLU A 28 4.49 -14.52 10.87
N VAL A 29 5.09 -13.35 10.62
CA VAL A 29 5.75 -13.02 9.35
C VAL A 29 7.14 -12.43 9.57
N TRP A 30 8.10 -12.91 8.79
CA TRP A 30 9.48 -12.42 8.78
C TRP A 30 9.84 -11.83 7.42
N PHE A 31 10.36 -10.60 7.41
CA PHE A 31 10.84 -9.93 6.21
C PHE A 31 12.36 -9.71 6.29
N GLN A 32 13.06 -9.91 5.18
CA GLN A 32 14.48 -9.58 5.09
C GLN A 32 14.86 -9.19 3.65
N ASN A 33 15.93 -8.41 3.52
CA ASN A 33 16.51 -8.02 2.23
C ASN A 33 15.55 -7.28 1.28
N ILE A 34 14.63 -6.46 1.81
CA ILE A 34 13.76 -5.60 0.99
C ILE A 34 14.58 -4.43 0.47
N LYS A 35 14.68 -4.33 -0.85
CA LYS A 35 15.46 -3.30 -1.56
C LYS A 35 14.57 -2.62 -2.58
N ILE A 36 14.70 -1.31 -2.72
CA ILE A 36 14.01 -0.53 -3.74
C ILE A 36 15.02 0.22 -4.61
N LYS A 37 14.67 0.38 -5.88
CA LYS A 37 15.32 1.29 -6.80
C LYS A 37 14.25 2.23 -7.34
N GLU A 38 14.44 3.53 -7.16
CA GLU A 38 13.57 4.56 -7.71
C GLU A 38 13.73 4.65 -9.23
N LEU A 39 12.67 5.08 -9.92
CA LEU A 39 12.63 5.27 -11.36
C LEU A 39 12.53 6.77 -11.65
N ASP A 40 13.13 7.18 -12.77
CA ASP A 40 13.05 8.55 -13.30
C ASP A 40 11.72 8.81 -14.03
#